data_AF-A0A7J2SV84-F1
#
_entry.id   AF-A0A7J2SV84-F1
#
_cell.length_a   1.000
_cell.length_b   1.000
_cell.length_c   1.000
_cell.angle_alpha   90.00
_cell.angle_beta   90.00
_cell.angle_gamma   90.00
#
_symmetry.space_group_name_H-M   'P 1'
#
loop_
_entity.id
_entity.type
_entity.pdbx_description
1 polymer ?
#
loop_
_entity_poly.entity_id
_entity_poly.type
_entity_poly.pdbx_seq_one_letter_code
_entity_poly.pdbx_strand_id
1 'polypeptide(L)'
;MLEESKVSPGDVEEITAFIGPYAYGVVGRPFEPGRSPQVSVQFNLQYATANLMVRGPPLLEHYEDCAVLHNGVLGFLRRVHVVEDPSIDTEFRSRLSISLRGGSRVEVECGPPRGHPENPMSRDEVIEKFMRNARRSSRPLDDGTAK
;
A
#
# COMPACT_ATOMS: atom_id res chain seq x y z
N MET A 1 -10.68 -4.81 -7.84
CA MET A 1 -10.91 -5.94 -6.91
C MET A 1 -11.29 -5.52 -5.48
N LEU A 2 -10.83 -4.37 -4.95
CA LEU A 2 -11.46 -3.73 -3.76
C LEU A 2 -12.74 -2.94 -4.08
N GLU A 3 -13.09 -2.79 -5.36
CA GLU A 3 -14.31 -2.10 -5.79
C GLU A 3 -15.58 -2.96 -5.69
N GLU A 4 -15.48 -4.28 -5.56
CA GLU A 4 -16.64 -5.20 -5.56
C GLU A 4 -17.08 -5.65 -4.17
N SER A 5 -16.43 -5.18 -3.10
CA SER A 5 -16.87 -5.42 -1.72
C SER A 5 -16.63 -4.15 -0.93
N LYS A 6 -17.71 -3.44 -0.57
CA LYS A 6 -17.66 -2.23 0.27
C LYS A 6 -17.29 -2.59 1.72
N VAL A 7 -16.08 -3.11 1.94
CA VAL A 7 -15.53 -3.38 3.27
C VAL A 7 -14.96 -2.08 3.80
N SER A 8 -15.54 -1.56 4.88
CA SER A 8 -14.98 -0.39 5.55
C SER A 8 -13.80 -0.80 6.46
N PRO A 9 -12.90 0.13 6.81
CA PRO A 9 -11.87 -0.14 7.82
C PRO A 9 -12.43 -0.57 9.18
N GLY A 10 -13.67 -0.19 9.49
CA GLY A 10 -14.35 -0.60 10.72
C GLY A 10 -14.62 -2.11 10.76
N ASP A 11 -14.97 -2.67 9.60
CA ASP A 11 -15.37 -4.07 9.45
C ASP A 11 -14.19 -5.03 9.49
N VAL A 12 -12.97 -4.54 9.27
CA VAL A 12 -11.77 -5.38 9.26
C VAL A 12 -11.29 -5.67 10.68
N GLU A 13 -11.18 -6.95 11.00
CA GLU A 13 -10.53 -7.45 12.20
C GLU A 13 -9.02 -7.56 11.98
N GLU A 14 -8.61 -8.24 10.91
CA GLU A 14 -7.20 -8.50 10.59
C GLU A 14 -7.00 -8.63 9.06
N ILE A 15 -5.83 -8.22 8.57
CA ILE A 15 -5.32 -8.46 7.22
C ILE A 15 -3.95 -9.10 7.35
N THR A 16 -3.76 -10.26 6.73
CA THR A 16 -2.45 -10.90 6.61
C THR A 16 -2.05 -10.99 5.14
N ALA A 17 -0.91 -10.39 4.81
CA ALA A 17 -0.28 -10.46 3.49
C ALA A 17 0.88 -11.45 3.51
N PHE A 18 0.81 -12.46 2.65
CA PHE A 18 1.85 -13.45 2.45
C PHE A 18 2.64 -13.09 1.19
N ILE A 19 3.97 -12.99 1.33
CA ILE A 19 4.89 -12.63 0.24
C ILE A 19 6.15 -13.49 0.29
N GLY A 20 6.82 -13.64 -0.85
CA GLY A 20 8.05 -14.40 -0.95
C GLY A 20 9.24 -13.78 -0.18
N PRO A 21 10.30 -14.55 0.12
CA PRO A 21 11.44 -14.11 0.93
C PRO A 21 12.12 -12.83 0.42
N TYR A 22 12.26 -12.68 -0.90
CA TYR A 22 12.85 -11.48 -1.49
C TYR A 22 12.03 -10.23 -1.18
N ALA A 23 10.73 -10.25 -1.49
CA ALA A 23 9.84 -9.13 -1.21
C ALA A 23 9.75 -8.85 0.30
N TYR A 24 9.75 -9.89 1.14
CA TYR A 24 9.77 -9.75 2.59
C TYR A 24 11.02 -9.00 3.08
N GLY A 25 12.18 -9.32 2.53
CA GLY A 25 13.44 -8.63 2.84
C GLY A 25 13.45 -7.14 2.48
N VAL A 26 12.69 -6.73 1.45
CA VAL A 26 12.64 -5.34 0.97
C VAL A 26 11.53 -4.53 1.66
N VAL A 27 10.32 -5.09 1.82
CA VAL A 27 9.14 -4.34 2.28
C VAL A 27 8.33 -5.02 3.40
N GLY A 28 8.72 -6.21 3.85
CA GLY A 28 7.90 -7.05 4.73
C GLY A 28 8.12 -6.87 6.23
N ARG A 29 9.16 -6.14 6.65
CA ARG A 29 9.42 -5.90 8.08
C ARG A 29 8.32 -5.03 8.72
N PRO A 30 8.06 -5.19 10.04
CA PRO A 30 7.15 -4.31 10.76
C PRO A 30 7.49 -2.83 10.55
N PHE A 31 6.45 -2.00 10.42
CA PHE A 31 6.64 -0.58 10.17
C PHE A 31 7.30 0.12 11.35
N GLU A 32 8.41 0.81 11.05
CA GLU A 32 9.07 1.73 11.96
C GLU A 32 9.40 3.04 11.21
N PRO A 33 8.96 4.21 11.70
CA PRO A 33 9.17 5.47 10.99
C PRO A 33 10.65 5.88 10.88
N GLY A 34 11.52 5.39 11.77
CA GLY A 34 12.95 5.65 11.71
C GLY A 34 13.32 7.15 11.70
N ARG A 35 14.46 7.48 11.08
CA ARG A 35 14.93 8.87 10.93
C ARG A 35 14.29 9.61 9.75
N SER A 36 13.79 8.87 8.76
CA SER A 36 13.10 9.41 7.59
C SER A 36 11.78 8.67 7.41
N PRO A 37 10.71 9.13 8.10
CA PRO A 37 9.39 8.51 8.01
C PRO A 37 8.89 8.42 6.59
N GLN A 38 9.18 9.43 5.76
CA GLN A 38 8.80 9.47 4.36
C GLN A 38 9.40 8.31 3.54
N VAL A 39 10.66 7.96 3.79
CA VAL A 39 11.30 6.81 3.13
C VAL A 39 10.76 5.52 3.72
N SER A 40 10.63 5.42 5.04
CA SER A 40 10.11 4.22 5.71
C SER A 40 8.73 3.81 5.19
N VAL A 41 7.82 4.77 4.94
CA VAL A 41 6.47 4.43 4.46
C VAL A 41 6.44 3.96 2.99
N GLN A 42 7.42 4.35 2.17
CA GLN A 42 7.46 3.98 0.75
C GLN A 42 7.89 2.52 0.56
N PHE A 43 8.71 1.99 1.49
CA PHE A 43 9.25 0.63 1.44
C PHE A 43 8.64 -0.26 2.53
N ASN A 44 7.35 -0.11 2.80
CA ASN A 44 6.70 -0.91 3.83
C ASN A 44 5.28 -1.34 3.42
N LEU A 45 5.10 -2.65 3.25
CA LEU A 45 3.83 -3.23 2.81
C LEU A 45 2.74 -3.13 3.88
N GLN A 46 3.11 -3.21 5.16
CA GLN A 46 2.16 -3.04 6.27
C GLN A 46 1.54 -1.63 6.24
N TYR A 47 2.37 -0.60 6.05
CA TYR A 47 1.91 0.78 5.89
C TYR A 47 1.10 0.97 4.61
N ALA A 48 1.57 0.46 3.47
CA ALA A 48 0.86 0.58 2.20
C ALA A 48 -0.55 -0.02 2.28
N THR A 49 -0.70 -1.18 2.93
CA THR A 49 -1.99 -1.85 3.15
C THR A 49 -2.89 -1.05 4.09
N ALA A 50 -2.34 -0.55 5.22
CA ALA A 50 -3.10 0.29 6.13
C ALA A 50 -3.56 1.61 5.49
N ASN A 51 -2.70 2.23 4.69
CA ASN A 51 -2.99 3.44 3.93
C ASN A 51 -4.13 3.19 2.92
N LEU A 52 -4.06 2.08 2.18
CA LEU A 52 -5.11 1.68 1.24
C LEU A 52 -6.47 1.54 1.92
N MET A 53 -6.51 0.89 3.09
CA MET A 53 -7.75 0.72 3.84
C MET A 53 -8.31 2.06 4.32
N VAL A 54 -7.48 2.90 4.95
CA VAL A 54 -7.95 4.11 5.64
C VAL A 54 -8.22 5.27 4.68
N ARG A 55 -7.39 5.41 3.65
CA ARG A 55 -7.36 6.59 2.76
C ARG A 55 -7.70 6.26 1.31
N GLY A 56 -7.89 5.00 0.97
CA GLY A 56 -8.09 4.55 -0.40
C GLY A 56 -6.77 4.49 -1.19
N PRO A 57 -6.84 4.45 -2.53
CA PRO A 57 -5.67 4.26 -3.40
C PRO A 57 -4.51 5.21 -3.07
N PRO A 58 -3.24 4.77 -3.24
CA PRO A 58 -2.09 5.60 -2.92
C PRO A 58 -2.01 6.83 -3.84
N LEU A 59 -1.90 8.01 -3.21
CA LEU A 59 -1.72 9.31 -3.86
C LEU A 59 -0.43 9.97 -3.39
N LEU A 60 0.15 10.88 -4.18
CA LEU A 60 1.39 11.58 -3.81
C LEU A 60 1.29 12.32 -2.48
N GLU A 61 0.13 12.94 -2.21
CA GLU A 61 -0.17 13.63 -0.96
C GLU A 61 -0.21 12.70 0.26
N HIS A 62 -0.35 11.37 0.07
CA HIS A 62 -0.28 10.41 1.16
C HIS A 62 1.16 10.23 1.68
N TYR A 63 2.15 10.59 0.87
CA TYR A 63 3.57 10.37 1.10
C TYR A 63 4.37 11.67 1.26
N GLU A 64 3.69 12.79 1.54
CA GLU A 64 4.35 14.04 1.96
C GLU A 64 4.75 13.96 3.44
N ASP A 65 5.81 14.67 3.83
CA ASP A 65 6.34 14.64 5.21
C ASP A 65 5.29 14.93 6.29
N CYS A 66 4.37 15.86 6.01
CA CYS A 66 3.28 16.20 6.94
C CYS A 66 2.17 15.15 7.00
N ALA A 67 2.11 14.21 6.05
CA ALA A 67 1.02 13.26 5.86
C ALA A 67 1.41 11.80 6.17
N VAL A 68 2.71 11.48 6.24
CA VAL A 68 3.21 10.10 6.44
C VAL A 68 2.97 9.53 7.84
N LEU A 69 2.71 10.39 8.83
CA LEU A 69 2.37 9.99 10.21
C LEU A 69 0.87 10.15 10.49
N HIS A 70 0.02 9.83 9.52
CA HIS A 70 -1.42 9.94 9.66
C HIS A 70 -1.96 9.00 10.76
N ASN A 71 -2.54 9.56 11.83
CA ASN A 71 -2.99 8.80 13.00
C ASN A 71 -3.94 7.64 12.67
N GLY A 72 -4.84 7.82 11.71
CA GLY A 72 -5.76 6.76 11.27
C GLY A 72 -5.02 5.57 10.64
N VAL A 73 -3.95 5.83 9.88
CA VAL A 73 -3.14 4.79 9.23
C VAL A 73 -2.30 4.08 10.28
N LEU A 74 -1.59 4.84 11.12
CA LEU A 74 -0.78 4.29 12.21
C LEU A 74 -1.61 3.45 13.17
N GLY A 75 -2.82 3.90 13.51
CA GLY A 75 -3.76 3.15 14.34
C GLY A 75 -4.22 1.84 13.69
N PHE A 76 -4.27 1.76 12.37
CA PHE A 76 -4.69 0.56 11.63
C PHE A 76 -3.57 -0.47 11.46
N LEU A 77 -2.28 -0.08 11.58
CA LEU A 77 -1.13 -0.99 11.41
C LEU A 77 -1.23 -2.25 12.28
N ARG A 78 -1.78 -2.15 13.49
CA ARG A 78 -1.94 -3.29 14.41
C ARG A 78 -2.84 -4.41 13.87
N ARG A 79 -3.64 -4.14 12.84
CA ARG A 79 -4.52 -5.11 12.17
C ARG A 79 -3.90 -5.66 10.90
N VAL A 80 -2.69 -5.24 10.53
CA VAL A 80 -2.03 -5.65 9.30
C VAL A 80 -0.77 -6.42 9.65
N HIS A 81 -0.66 -7.63 9.14
CA HIS A 81 0.50 -8.49 9.30
C HIS A 81 1.08 -8.83 7.92
N VAL A 82 2.40 -8.89 7.85
CA VAL A 82 3.12 -9.35 6.67
C VAL A 82 3.91 -10.57 7.08
N VAL A 83 3.72 -11.66 6.34
CA VAL A 83 4.29 -12.96 6.63
C VAL A 83 5.12 -13.40 5.44
N GLU A 84 6.35 -13.81 5.72
CA GLU A 84 7.20 -14.49 4.74
C GLU A 84 6.62 -15.90 4.46
N ASP A 85 6.37 -16.19 3.18
CA ASP A 85 5.89 -17.49 2.72
C ASP A 85 6.86 -18.02 1.65
N PRO A 86 7.78 -18.94 2.01
CA PRO A 86 8.75 -19.50 1.07
C PRO A 86 8.15 -20.24 -0.12
N SER A 87 6.86 -20.57 -0.10
CA SER A 87 6.18 -21.18 -1.25
C SER A 87 5.88 -20.18 -2.37
N ILE A 88 5.92 -18.88 -2.08
CA ILE A 88 5.75 -17.79 -3.06
C ILE A 88 7.12 -17.44 -3.64
N ASP A 89 7.50 -18.12 -4.73
CA ASP A 89 8.82 -17.98 -5.38
C ASP A 89 8.87 -16.87 -6.47
N THR A 90 8.01 -15.87 -6.37
CA THR A 90 8.02 -14.75 -7.33
C THR A 90 7.72 -13.43 -6.63
N GLU A 91 8.44 -12.39 -7.03
CA GLU A 91 8.31 -11.04 -6.50
C GLU A 91 6.99 -10.34 -6.88
N PHE A 92 6.28 -10.87 -7.88
CA PHE A 92 5.06 -10.24 -8.42
C PHE A 92 3.76 -10.90 -7.97
N ARG A 93 3.81 -11.89 -7.08
CA ARG A 93 2.60 -12.52 -6.54
C ARG A 93 2.57 -12.42 -5.02
N SER A 94 1.36 -12.43 -4.50
CA SER A 94 1.13 -12.46 -3.06
C SER A 94 -0.19 -13.16 -2.76
N ARG A 95 -0.43 -13.48 -1.50
CA ARG A 95 -1.72 -13.96 -1.02
C ARG A 95 -2.19 -13.05 0.10
N LEU A 96 -3.47 -12.70 0.10
CA LEU A 96 -4.10 -11.88 1.13
C LEU A 96 -5.15 -12.71 1.85
N SER A 97 -5.16 -12.64 3.17
CA SER A 97 -6.24 -13.14 4.02
C SER A 97 -6.82 -11.96 4.80
N ILE A 98 -8.12 -11.75 4.69
CA ILE A 98 -8.85 -10.67 5.36
C ILE A 98 -9.90 -11.30 6.26
N SER A 99 -9.78 -11.08 7.56
CA SER A 99 -10.78 -11.46 8.55
C SER A 99 -11.66 -10.26 8.88
N LEU A 100 -12.97 -10.41 8.78
CA LEU A 100 -13.94 -9.38 9.11
C LEU A 100 -14.54 -9.61 10.50
N ARG A 101 -14.89 -8.52 11.17
CA ARG A 101 -15.68 -8.52 12.40
C ARG A 101 -17.04 -9.15 12.10
N GLY A 102 -17.29 -10.31 12.68
CA GLY A 102 -18.43 -11.17 12.33
C GLY A 102 -18.03 -12.56 11.88
N GLY A 103 -16.73 -12.84 11.77
CA GLY A 103 -16.17 -14.19 11.61
C GLY A 103 -16.03 -14.67 10.16
N SER A 104 -16.47 -13.87 9.18
CA SER A 104 -16.20 -14.18 7.78
C SER A 104 -14.74 -13.89 7.43
N ARG A 105 -14.15 -14.77 6.63
CA ARG A 105 -12.78 -14.65 6.13
C ARG A 105 -12.76 -14.75 4.61
N VAL A 106 -11.95 -13.91 3.99
CA VAL A 106 -11.74 -13.89 2.54
C VAL A 106 -10.26 -14.14 2.27
N GLU A 107 -9.96 -15.09 1.38
CA GLU A 107 -8.61 -15.32 0.89
C GLU A 107 -8.54 -15.01 -0.60
N VAL A 108 -7.48 -14.33 -1.01
CA VAL A 108 -7.28 -13.87 -2.38
C VAL A 108 -5.84 -14.12 -2.79
N GLU A 109 -5.65 -14.83 -3.90
CA GLU A 109 -4.37 -14.82 -4.60
C GLU A 109 -4.26 -13.56 -5.47
N CYS A 110 -3.18 -12.84 -5.29
CA CYS A 110 -2.87 -11.63 -6.03
C CYS A 110 -1.83 -11.98 -7.11
N GLY A 111 -2.25 -11.88 -8.37
CA GLY A 111 -1.36 -12.00 -9.51
C GLY A 111 -0.45 -10.78 -9.69
N PRO A 112 0.24 -10.69 -10.84
CA PRO A 112 1.14 -9.59 -11.16
C PRO A 112 0.50 -8.20 -10.97
N PRO A 113 1.25 -7.21 -10.46
CA PRO A 113 0.72 -5.89 -10.17
C PRO A 113 0.25 -5.16 -11.43
N ARG A 114 -0.67 -4.22 -11.27
CA ARG A 114 -1.17 -3.38 -12.36
C ARG A 114 -0.01 -2.60 -13.00
N GLY A 115 0.16 -2.73 -14.31
CA GLY A 115 1.29 -2.20 -15.09
C GLY A 115 2.34 -3.25 -15.49
N HIS A 116 2.31 -4.46 -14.91
CA HIS A 116 3.11 -5.59 -15.39
C HIS A 116 2.66 -6.02 -16.80
N PRO A 117 3.52 -6.58 -17.67
CA PRO A 117 3.10 -7.07 -18.99
C PRO A 117 1.90 -8.04 -18.98
N GLU A 118 1.78 -8.85 -17.93
CA GLU A 118 0.65 -9.78 -17.72
C GLU A 118 -0.60 -9.12 -17.11
N ASN A 119 -0.48 -7.88 -16.62
CA ASN A 119 -1.58 -7.09 -16.07
C ASN A 119 -1.43 -5.61 -16.49
N PRO A 120 -1.47 -5.31 -17.79
CA PRO A 120 -1.12 -3.99 -18.31
C PRO A 120 -2.17 -2.96 -17.94
N MET A 121 -1.73 -1.73 -17.67
CA MET A 121 -2.65 -0.58 -17.62
C MET A 121 -3.17 -0.28 -19.03
N SER A 122 -4.46 0.04 -19.13
CA SER A 122 -5.04 0.64 -20.31
C SER A 122 -4.44 2.03 -20.58
N ARG A 123 -4.58 2.49 -21.82
CA ARG A 123 -4.15 3.84 -22.20
C ARG A 123 -4.82 4.92 -21.34
N ASP A 124 -6.10 4.75 -21.03
CA ASP A 124 -6.87 5.74 -20.26
C ASP A 124 -6.39 5.79 -18.80
N GLU A 125 -6.10 4.65 -18.17
CA GLU A 125 -5.49 4.61 -16.83
C GLU A 125 -4.10 5.28 -16.81
N VAL A 126 -3.29 5.08 -17.86
CA VAL A 126 -1.99 5.74 -17.99
C VAL A 126 -2.15 7.25 -18.10
N ILE A 127 -3.08 7.72 -18.94
CA ILE A 127 -3.38 9.15 -19.11
C ILE A 127 -3.91 9.73 -17.79
N GLU A 128 -4.82 9.05 -17.12
CA GLU A 128 -5.37 9.50 -15.83
C GLU A 128 -4.27 9.62 -14.77
N LYS A 129 -3.42 8.59 -14.63
CA LYS A 129 -2.26 8.61 -13.74
C LYS A 129 -1.31 9.76 -14.08
N PHE A 130 -1.04 9.98 -15.37
CA PHE A 130 -0.19 11.08 -15.83
C PHE A 130 -0.78 12.43 -15.45
N MET A 131 -2.05 12.68 -15.78
CA MET A 131 -2.72 13.96 -15.50
C MET A 131 -2.83 14.23 -14.00
N ARG A 132 -3.07 13.19 -13.19
CA ARG A 132 -3.09 13.31 -11.72
C ARG A 132 -1.73 13.78 -11.18
N ASN A 133 -0.63 13.23 -11.69
CA ASN A 133 0.72 13.64 -11.30
C ASN A 133 1.09 15.03 -11.83
N ALA A 134 0.75 15.31 -13.10
CA ALA A 134 1.08 16.56 -13.77
C ALA A 134 0.39 17.78 -13.15
N ARG A 135 -0.82 17.64 -12.59
CA ARG A 135 -1.48 18.76 -11.87
C ARG A 135 -0.61 19.37 -10.79
N ARG A 136 0.26 18.56 -10.17
CA ARG A 136 1.16 18.99 -9.10
C ARG A 136 2.36 19.79 -9.60
N SER A 137 2.74 19.68 -10.88
CA SER A 137 3.87 20.44 -11.44
C SER A 137 3.59 21.93 -11.61
N SER A 138 2.32 22.35 -11.49
CA SER A 138 1.93 23.76 -11.48
C SER A 138 2.30 24.49 -10.19
N ARG A 139 2.74 23.77 -9.14
CA ARG A 139 3.29 24.37 -7.93
C ARG A 139 4.70 24.85 -8.21
N PRO A 140 5.01 26.15 -7.96
CA PRO A 140 6.38 26.63 -7.97
C PRO A 140 7.25 25.75 -7.08
N LEU A 141 8.49 25.50 -7.50
CA LEU A 141 9.48 24.99 -6.57
C LEU A 141 9.66 26.05 -5.49
N ASP A 142 9.64 25.67 -4.21
CA ASP A 142 10.04 26.59 -3.16
C ASP A 142 11.49 27.02 -3.44
N ASP A 143 11.74 28.32 -3.43
CA ASP A 143 13.07 28.92 -3.55
C ASP A 143 13.89 28.65 -2.28
N GLY A 144 14.20 27.37 -2.03
CA GLY A 144 15.21 26.90 -1.09
C GLY A 144 14.77 26.70 0.36
N THR A 145 14.99 25.49 0.86
CA THR A 145 16.02 25.27 1.90
C THR A 145 16.46 23.81 1.80
N ALA A 146 17.39 23.53 0.89
CA ALA A 146 18.24 22.35 1.05
C ALA A 146 19.04 22.59 2.34
N LYS A 147 18.74 21.79 3.37
CA LYS A 147 19.49 21.73 4.62
C LYS A 147 20.23 20.39 4.67
#